data_AF-A0A1A8EVZ2-F1
#
_entry.id   AF-A0A1A8EVZ2-F1
#
_cell.length_a   1.000
_cell.length_b   1.000
_cell.length_c   1.000
_cell.angle_alpha   90.00
_cell.angle_beta   90.00
_cell.angle_gamma   90.00
#
_symmetry.space_group_name_H-M   'P 1'
#
loop_
_entity.id
_entity.type
_entity.pdbx_description
1 polymer ?
#
loop_
_entity_poly.entity_id
_entity_poly.type
_entity_poly.pdbx_seq_one_letter_code
_entity_poly.pdbx_strand_id
1 'polypeptide(L)'
;LRLLKAPWLSSADVGKLEPGVQELLRHLVEKSTTIQFNLLLLMIRDGLDISKLRAGNYREVLSAVIAVKLLSSCQLPEPCSKALWLTAPQILSAMVFLVRSSSQDASLTLPFTVPAVASMTSLLRQGEGLINNPHHVILILSVLQSLPLDHLAPPIYHSAFLAVHEALFTIIQCHPQVVSTAAPSFLNVFYRLVASIMQEGRQKGDADTGVDSDVYLQCSRLVERMYSHIAAAAESFTALPAFMVAQYVTELQKVTLRPDIKLHLTEGVYCILDLCMEQDIKFLKAGLNMGVREVFNELHGSYVHYHKPQRQGEDKYTV
;
A
#
# COMPACT_ATOMS: atom_id res chain seq x y z
N LEU A 1 -4.42 -13.67 23.41
CA LEU A 1 -3.18 -12.88 23.18
C LEU A 1 -1.88 -13.56 23.60
N ARG A 2 -1.81 -14.26 24.76
CA ARG A 2 -0.56 -14.93 25.20
C ARG A 2 -0.01 -15.95 24.18
N LEU A 3 -0.89 -16.68 23.49
CA LEU A 3 -0.50 -17.62 22.42
C LEU A 3 0.30 -16.91 21.30
N LEU A 4 -0.16 -15.74 20.85
CA LEU A 4 0.48 -14.96 19.78
C LEU A 4 1.84 -14.37 20.18
N LYS A 5 2.21 -14.41 21.48
CA LYS A 5 3.51 -13.97 21.98
C LYS A 5 4.52 -15.11 22.08
N ALA A 6 4.11 -16.35 21.81
CA ALA A 6 4.93 -17.53 22.11
C ALA A 6 6.23 -17.52 21.29
N PRO A 7 7.40 -17.72 21.94
CA PRO A 7 8.67 -17.47 21.29
C PRO A 7 9.06 -18.48 20.21
N TRP A 8 8.37 -19.62 20.18
CA TRP A 8 8.54 -20.71 19.23
C TRP A 8 7.67 -20.57 17.97
N LEU A 9 6.76 -19.59 17.91
CA LEU A 9 5.97 -19.34 16.71
C LEU A 9 6.78 -18.53 15.69
N SER A 10 6.91 -19.05 14.47
CA SER A 10 7.38 -18.28 13.33
C SER A 10 6.30 -17.33 12.82
N SER A 11 6.67 -16.32 12.02
CA SER A 11 5.70 -15.41 11.38
C SER A 11 4.68 -16.18 10.52
N ALA A 12 5.12 -17.24 9.84
CA ALA A 12 4.25 -18.11 9.05
C ALA A 12 3.27 -18.92 9.92
N ASP A 13 3.71 -19.38 11.09
CA ASP A 13 2.84 -20.12 12.02
C ASP A 13 1.81 -19.21 12.67
N VAL A 14 2.18 -17.96 12.97
CA VAL A 14 1.25 -16.93 13.42
C VAL A 14 0.14 -16.73 12.37
N GLY A 15 0.50 -16.59 11.09
CA GLY A 15 -0.49 -16.46 10.00
C GLY A 15 -1.45 -17.65 9.90
N LYS A 16 -0.98 -18.88 10.13
CA LYS A 16 -1.84 -20.08 10.16
C LYS A 16 -2.79 -20.11 11.35
N LEU A 17 -2.42 -19.49 12.47
CA LEU A 17 -3.25 -19.42 13.67
C LEU A 17 -4.32 -18.32 13.61
N GLU A 18 -4.11 -17.28 12.78
CA GLU A 18 -5.02 -16.14 12.69
C GLU A 18 -6.51 -16.53 12.52
N PRO A 19 -6.90 -17.44 11.59
CA PRO A 19 -8.31 -17.81 11.42
C PRO A 19 -8.93 -18.45 12.66
N GLY A 20 -8.20 -19.34 13.33
CA GLY A 20 -8.66 -19.99 14.56
C GLY A 20 -8.78 -19.01 15.74
N VAL A 21 -7.84 -18.06 15.83
CA VAL A 21 -7.90 -17.00 16.85
C VAL A 21 -9.04 -16.02 16.56
N GLN A 22 -9.31 -15.71 15.29
CA GLN A 22 -10.43 -14.86 14.87
C GLN A 22 -11.77 -15.47 15.29
N GLU A 23 -11.95 -16.77 15.03
CA GLU A 23 -13.19 -17.47 15.39
C GLU A 23 -13.40 -17.52 16.91
N LEU A 24 -12.32 -17.75 17.66
CA LEU A 24 -12.38 -17.70 19.12
C LEU A 24 -12.69 -16.29 19.63
N LEU A 25 -12.10 -15.25 19.04
CA LEU A 25 -12.42 -13.86 19.37
C LEU A 25 -13.88 -13.54 19.08
N ARG A 26 -14.42 -13.96 17.93
CA ARG A 26 -15.83 -13.78 17.56
C ARG A 26 -16.75 -14.36 18.64
N HIS A 27 -16.56 -15.62 19.00
CA HIS A 27 -17.36 -16.28 20.04
C HIS A 27 -17.24 -15.65 21.42
N LEU A 28 -16.05 -15.17 21.78
CA LEU A 28 -15.85 -14.46 23.04
C LEU A 28 -16.59 -13.13 23.05
N VAL A 29 -16.51 -12.36 21.96
CA VAL A 29 -17.19 -11.05 21.87
C VAL A 29 -18.71 -11.21 21.89
N GLU A 30 -19.26 -12.21 21.19
CA GLU A 30 -20.70 -12.49 21.20
C GLU A 30 -21.28 -12.73 22.60
N LYS A 31 -20.47 -13.33 23.48
CA LYS A 31 -20.86 -13.62 24.87
C LYS A 31 -20.38 -12.56 25.86
N SER A 32 -19.70 -11.53 25.39
CA SER A 32 -19.13 -10.48 26.23
C SER A 32 -20.12 -9.35 26.48
N THR A 33 -20.08 -8.81 27.69
CA THR A 33 -20.70 -7.52 28.01
C THR A 33 -19.91 -6.38 27.37
N THR A 34 -20.55 -5.22 27.15
CA THR A 34 -19.87 -4.00 26.66
C THR A 34 -18.70 -3.60 27.56
N ILE A 35 -18.80 -3.81 28.88
CA ILE A 35 -17.72 -3.52 29.84
C ILE A 35 -16.51 -4.42 29.57
N GLN A 36 -16.72 -5.73 29.39
CA GLN A 36 -15.64 -6.67 29.08
C GLN A 36 -14.98 -6.35 27.73
N PHE A 37 -15.78 -5.94 26.74
CA PHE A 37 -15.24 -5.52 25.44
C PHE A 37 -14.41 -4.23 25.55
N ASN A 38 -14.88 -3.23 26.30
CA ASN A 38 -14.10 -2.01 26.56
C ASN A 38 -12.78 -2.30 27.29
N LEU A 39 -12.77 -3.24 28.23
CA LEU A 39 -11.53 -3.69 28.88
C LEU A 39 -10.58 -4.35 27.87
N LEU A 40 -11.09 -5.15 26.93
CA LEU A 40 -10.28 -5.73 25.86
C LEU A 40 -9.65 -4.62 24.98
N LEU A 41 -10.41 -3.61 24.59
CA LEU A 41 -9.91 -2.48 23.81
C LEU A 41 -8.81 -1.70 24.56
N LEU A 42 -8.98 -1.50 25.87
CA LEU A 42 -7.95 -0.89 26.73
C LEU A 42 -6.67 -1.73 26.76
N MET A 43 -6.79 -3.05 26.96
CA MET A 43 -5.65 -3.96 26.93
C MET A 43 -4.91 -3.96 25.59
N ILE A 44 -5.65 -3.85 24.48
CA ILE A 44 -5.06 -3.74 23.14
C ILE A 44 -4.31 -2.43 23.01
N ARG A 45 -4.94 -1.30 23.39
CA ARG A 45 -4.30 0.02 23.33
C ARG A 45 -3.03 0.07 24.17
N ASP A 46 -3.06 -0.45 25.39
CA ASP A 46 -1.89 -0.50 26.27
C ASP A 46 -0.82 -1.50 25.77
N GLY A 47 -1.22 -2.45 24.91
CA GLY A 47 -0.31 -3.35 24.20
C GLY A 47 0.39 -2.68 23.01
N LEU A 48 -0.19 -1.64 22.42
CA LEU A 48 0.38 -0.85 21.32
C LEU A 48 1.39 0.19 21.84
N ASP A 49 2.38 -0.28 22.60
CA ASP A 49 3.33 0.55 23.31
C ASP A 49 4.70 0.58 22.62
N ILE A 50 5.09 1.78 22.17
CA ILE A 50 6.39 2.03 21.53
C ILE A 50 7.58 1.78 22.46
N SER A 51 7.43 1.95 23.77
CA SER A 51 8.50 1.71 24.73
C SER A 51 8.89 0.22 24.76
N LYS A 52 7.89 -0.67 24.65
CA LYS A 52 8.10 -2.12 24.55
C LYS A 52 8.78 -2.52 23.25
N LEU A 53 8.39 -1.89 22.14
CA LEU A 53 9.03 -2.10 20.85
C LEU A 53 10.53 -1.73 20.93
N ARG A 54 10.84 -0.54 21.48
CA ARG A 54 12.22 -0.06 21.67
C ARG A 54 13.03 -0.90 22.65
N ALA A 55 12.39 -1.54 23.62
CA ALA A 55 13.01 -2.49 24.53
C ALA A 55 13.25 -3.89 23.90
N GLY A 56 12.99 -4.07 22.60
CA GLY A 56 13.15 -5.34 21.89
C GLY A 56 11.99 -6.32 22.07
N ASN A 57 10.94 -5.96 22.81
CA ASN A 57 9.78 -6.80 23.09
C ASN A 57 8.72 -6.75 21.97
N TYR A 58 9.17 -6.80 20.70
CA TYR A 58 8.29 -6.60 19.53
C TYR A 58 7.15 -7.62 19.46
N ARG A 59 7.36 -8.86 19.93
CA ARG A 59 6.32 -9.91 19.96
C ARG A 59 5.13 -9.55 20.85
N GLU A 60 5.37 -8.81 21.93
CA GLU A 60 4.28 -8.34 22.77
C GLU A 60 3.39 -7.35 22.03
N VAL A 61 4.03 -6.39 21.36
CA VAL A 61 3.35 -5.36 20.59
C VAL A 61 2.66 -5.97 19.37
N LEU A 62 3.32 -6.93 18.71
CA LEU A 62 2.77 -7.67 17.57
C LEU A 62 1.47 -8.39 17.94
N SER A 63 1.37 -8.95 19.14
CA SER A 63 0.14 -9.61 19.58
C SER A 63 -1.04 -8.63 19.67
N ALA A 64 -0.80 -7.37 20.04
CA ALA A 64 -1.81 -6.32 20.06
C ALA A 64 -2.16 -5.85 18.65
N VAL A 65 -1.15 -5.71 17.78
CA VAL A 65 -1.33 -5.43 16.34
C VAL A 65 -2.23 -6.48 15.68
N ILE A 66 -1.95 -7.77 15.87
CA ILE A 66 -2.77 -8.84 15.31
C ILE A 66 -4.18 -8.80 15.91
N ALA A 67 -4.32 -8.52 17.21
CA ALA A 67 -5.64 -8.39 17.83
C ALA A 67 -6.49 -7.29 17.17
N VAL A 68 -5.90 -6.14 16.84
CA VAL A 68 -6.58 -5.06 16.10
C VAL A 68 -7.07 -5.57 14.75
N LYS A 69 -6.19 -6.22 13.96
CA LYS A 69 -6.54 -6.81 12.66
C LYS A 69 -7.74 -7.75 12.80
N LEU A 70 -7.64 -8.73 13.69
CA LEU A 70 -8.68 -9.75 13.86
C LEU A 70 -10.01 -9.14 14.33
N LEU A 71 -9.98 -8.22 15.30
CA LEU A 71 -11.19 -7.55 15.77
C LEU A 71 -11.85 -6.70 14.68
N SER A 72 -11.07 -6.01 13.84
CA SER A 72 -11.62 -5.21 12.74
C SER A 72 -12.38 -6.05 11.72
N SER A 73 -12.00 -7.32 11.54
CA SER A 73 -12.63 -8.24 10.59
C SER A 73 -13.70 -9.14 11.21
N CYS A 74 -14.03 -8.95 12.50
CA CYS A 74 -15.08 -9.72 13.16
C CYS A 74 -16.46 -9.06 12.96
N GLN A 75 -17.49 -9.88 12.84
CA GLN A 75 -18.87 -9.41 13.00
C GLN A 75 -19.11 -9.17 14.50
N LEU A 76 -19.11 -7.90 14.91
CA LEU A 76 -19.27 -7.50 16.29
C LEU A 76 -20.74 -7.13 16.57
N PRO A 77 -21.27 -7.46 17.78
CA PRO A 77 -22.53 -6.88 18.24
C PRO A 77 -22.48 -5.35 18.18
N GLU A 78 -23.60 -4.70 17.85
CA GLU A 78 -23.70 -3.26 17.62
C GLU A 78 -23.02 -2.39 18.72
N PRO A 79 -23.19 -2.65 20.03
CA PRO A 79 -22.49 -1.88 21.07
C PRO A 79 -20.97 -2.05 21.05
N CYS A 80 -20.47 -3.24 20.70
CA CYS A 80 -19.04 -3.53 20.58
C CYS A 80 -18.46 -2.88 19.32
N SER A 81 -19.19 -2.94 18.20
CA SER A 81 -18.82 -2.23 16.97
C SER A 81 -18.64 -0.73 17.24
N LYS A 82 -19.63 -0.08 17.87
CA LYS A 82 -19.56 1.35 18.25
C LYS A 82 -18.34 1.65 19.12
N ALA A 83 -18.06 0.82 20.12
CA ALA A 83 -16.91 1.00 21.00
C ALA A 83 -15.57 0.87 20.26
N LEU A 84 -15.45 -0.10 19.34
CA LEU A 84 -14.26 -0.27 18.51
C LEU A 84 -14.01 0.98 17.67
N TRP A 85 -15.03 1.46 16.95
CA TRP A 85 -14.88 2.60 16.04
C TRP A 85 -14.65 3.92 16.76
N LEU A 86 -15.18 4.09 17.98
CA LEU A 86 -14.82 5.21 18.86
C LEU A 86 -13.33 5.20 19.25
N THR A 87 -12.74 4.00 19.36
CA THR A 87 -11.35 3.78 19.80
C THR A 87 -10.35 3.65 18.63
N ALA A 88 -10.86 3.43 17.41
CA ALA A 88 -10.05 3.22 16.21
C ALA A 88 -9.09 4.38 15.92
N PRO A 89 -9.46 5.67 16.08
CA PRO A 89 -8.54 6.79 15.91
C PRO A 89 -7.28 6.72 16.79
N GLN A 90 -7.43 6.34 18.06
CA GLN A 90 -6.31 6.21 18.99
C GLN A 90 -5.45 4.99 18.65
N ILE A 91 -6.08 3.88 18.25
CA ILE A 91 -5.38 2.69 17.76
C ILE A 91 -4.54 3.03 16.53
N LEU A 92 -5.12 3.69 15.51
CA LEU A 92 -4.41 4.12 14.31
C LEU A 92 -3.23 5.03 14.64
N SER A 93 -3.44 6.01 15.53
CA SER A 93 -2.39 6.93 15.95
C SER A 93 -1.22 6.18 16.62
N ALA A 94 -1.51 5.24 17.52
CA ALA A 94 -0.48 4.40 18.16
C ALA A 94 0.27 3.55 17.13
N MET A 95 -0.45 2.92 16.19
CA MET A 95 0.16 2.10 15.14
C MET A 95 1.04 2.92 14.19
N VAL A 96 0.68 4.18 13.88
CA VAL A 96 1.54 5.09 13.10
C VAL A 96 2.90 5.28 13.78
N PHE A 97 2.94 5.47 15.11
CA PHE A 97 4.22 5.59 15.82
C PHE A 97 5.01 4.28 15.81
N LEU A 98 4.35 3.14 15.97
CA LEU A 98 4.98 1.82 15.93
C LEU A 98 5.58 1.51 14.55
N VAL A 99 4.83 1.73 13.48
CA VAL A 99 5.31 1.53 12.10
C VAL A 99 6.50 2.44 11.85
N ARG A 100 6.40 3.74 12.14
CA ARG A 100 7.51 4.68 11.98
C ARG A 100 8.77 4.26 12.72
N SER A 101 8.63 3.78 13.96
CA SER A 101 9.77 3.31 14.76
C SER A 101 10.37 2.02 14.22
N SER A 102 9.53 1.07 13.81
CA SER A 102 9.98 -0.23 13.29
C SER A 102 10.62 -0.13 11.90
N SER A 103 10.18 0.81 11.06
CA SER A 103 10.75 1.05 9.73
C SER A 103 12.22 1.50 9.76
N GLN A 104 12.73 1.94 10.92
CA GLN A 104 14.14 2.29 11.12
C GLN A 104 15.05 1.07 11.31
N ASP A 105 14.46 -0.12 11.51
CA ASP A 105 15.19 -1.37 11.71
C ASP A 105 14.74 -2.41 10.67
N ALA A 106 15.62 -2.67 9.69
CA ALA A 106 15.34 -3.62 8.61
C ALA A 106 14.97 -5.03 9.13
N SER A 107 15.51 -5.44 10.29
CA SER A 107 15.22 -6.75 10.89
C SER A 107 13.76 -6.89 11.34
N LEU A 108 13.07 -5.76 11.60
CA LEU A 108 11.67 -5.72 11.99
C LEU A 108 10.70 -5.63 10.81
N THR A 109 11.19 -5.43 9.58
CA THR A 109 10.35 -5.20 8.39
C THR A 109 9.35 -6.33 8.19
N LEU A 110 9.85 -7.57 8.07
CA LEU A 110 9.00 -8.75 7.86
C LEU A 110 8.24 -9.18 9.14
N PRO A 111 8.87 -9.34 10.32
CA PRO A 111 8.18 -9.87 11.49
C PRO A 111 7.25 -8.88 12.19
N PHE A 112 7.34 -7.57 11.92
CA PHE A 112 6.54 -6.57 12.61
C PHE A 112 5.96 -5.47 11.70
N THR A 113 6.77 -4.76 10.92
CA THR A 113 6.32 -3.60 10.14
C THR A 113 5.25 -3.97 9.12
N VAL A 114 5.46 -5.05 8.37
CA VAL A 114 4.49 -5.57 7.39
C VAL A 114 3.17 -5.99 8.07
N PRO A 115 3.16 -6.82 9.12
CA PRO A 115 1.94 -7.11 9.88
C PRO A 115 1.23 -5.88 10.45
N ALA A 116 1.98 -4.88 10.92
CA ALA A 116 1.43 -3.64 11.44
C ALA A 116 0.71 -2.83 10.37
N VAL A 117 1.33 -2.66 9.19
CA VAL A 117 0.69 -2.01 8.05
C VAL A 117 -0.52 -2.80 7.57
N ALA A 118 -0.43 -4.13 7.44
CA ALA A 118 -1.55 -4.98 7.06
C ALA A 118 -2.75 -4.86 8.04
N SER A 119 -2.47 -4.75 9.34
CA SER A 119 -3.49 -4.51 10.36
C SER A 119 -4.11 -3.11 10.24
N MET A 120 -3.33 -2.07 9.94
CA MET A 120 -3.86 -0.72 9.68
C MET A 120 -4.74 -0.71 8.42
N THR A 121 -4.31 -1.39 7.36
CA THR A 121 -5.06 -1.56 6.11
C THR A 121 -6.39 -2.27 6.36
N SER A 122 -6.40 -3.35 7.15
CA SER A 122 -7.64 -4.04 7.54
C SER A 122 -8.59 -3.09 8.28
N LEU A 123 -8.07 -2.33 9.26
CA LEU A 123 -8.87 -1.40 10.04
C LEU A 123 -9.44 -0.27 9.16
N LEU A 124 -8.68 0.23 8.19
CA LEU A 124 -9.16 1.21 7.21
C LEU A 124 -10.27 0.64 6.31
N ARG A 125 -10.09 -0.58 5.80
CA ARG A 125 -11.06 -1.23 4.91
C ARG A 125 -12.40 -1.43 5.62
N GLN A 126 -12.36 -1.93 6.84
CA GLN A 126 -13.56 -2.21 7.64
C GLN A 126 -14.17 -0.93 8.22
N GLY A 127 -13.38 0.15 8.31
CA GLY A 127 -13.78 1.46 8.82
C GLY A 127 -14.32 2.42 7.77
N GLU A 128 -14.66 1.95 6.56
CA GLU A 128 -15.30 2.74 5.52
C GLU A 128 -16.59 3.39 6.04
N GLY A 129 -16.71 4.72 5.88
CA GLY A 129 -17.83 5.50 6.42
C GLY A 129 -17.88 5.64 7.96
N LEU A 130 -16.98 4.99 8.69
CA LEU A 130 -16.92 5.02 10.16
C LEU A 130 -15.74 5.86 10.66
N ILE A 131 -14.62 5.86 9.93
CA ILE A 131 -13.47 6.74 10.16
C ILE A 131 -13.74 8.09 9.49
N ASN A 132 -14.46 8.96 10.19
CA ASN A 132 -14.99 10.20 9.61
C ASN A 132 -13.96 11.32 9.45
N ASN A 133 -12.87 11.32 10.23
CA ASN A 133 -11.87 12.38 10.17
C ASN A 133 -10.75 12.02 9.17
N PRO A 134 -10.63 12.74 8.03
CA PRO A 134 -9.60 12.49 7.01
C PRO A 134 -8.17 12.49 7.55
N HIS A 135 -7.91 13.24 8.62
CA HIS A 135 -6.59 13.35 9.22
C HIS A 135 -6.01 11.97 9.61
N HIS A 136 -6.85 11.04 10.10
CA HIS A 136 -6.36 9.72 10.48
C HIS A 136 -5.87 8.91 9.28
N VAL A 137 -6.50 9.05 8.12
CA VAL A 137 -6.08 8.40 6.87
C VAL A 137 -4.83 9.07 6.29
N ILE A 138 -4.74 10.41 6.37
CA ILE A 138 -3.56 11.17 5.95
C ILE A 138 -2.31 10.78 6.77
N LEU A 139 -2.45 10.55 8.08
CA LEU A 139 -1.35 10.04 8.91
C LEU A 139 -0.82 8.70 8.41
N ILE A 140 -1.69 7.84 7.87
CA ILE A 140 -1.29 6.55 7.32
C ILE A 140 -0.49 6.75 6.04
N LEU A 141 -0.92 7.63 5.13
CA LEU A 141 -0.11 8.01 3.97
C LEU A 141 1.29 8.50 4.40
N SER A 142 1.38 9.31 5.46
CA SER A 142 2.66 9.79 5.98
C SER A 142 3.57 8.66 6.50
N VAL A 143 3.00 7.60 7.08
CA VAL A 143 3.81 6.48 7.60
C VAL A 143 4.17 5.48 6.52
N LEU A 144 3.34 5.31 5.49
CA LEU A 144 3.65 4.51 4.30
C LEU A 144 4.91 5.03 3.59
N GLN A 145 5.14 6.34 3.62
CA GLN A 145 6.38 6.97 3.12
C GLN A 145 7.64 6.57 3.88
N SER A 146 7.52 6.03 5.10
CA SER A 146 8.67 5.62 5.91
C SER A 146 9.08 4.15 5.71
N LEU A 147 8.26 3.33 5.06
CA LEU A 147 8.57 1.91 4.89
C LEU A 147 9.80 1.72 3.99
N PRO A 148 10.75 0.84 4.36
CA PRO A 148 11.89 0.53 3.52
C PRO A 148 11.41 -0.21 2.27
N LEU A 149 11.90 0.22 1.11
CA LEU A 149 11.70 -0.46 -0.17
C LEU A 149 13.03 -0.70 -0.90
N ASP A 150 14.14 -0.19 -0.36
CA ASP A 150 15.47 -0.29 -0.96
C ASP A 150 16.31 -1.35 -0.26
N HIS A 151 17.15 -2.07 -1.02
CA HIS A 151 18.13 -3.03 -0.49
C HIS A 151 17.54 -4.16 0.38
N LEU A 152 16.30 -4.56 0.12
CA LEU A 152 15.64 -5.67 0.79
C LEU A 152 15.87 -6.98 0.04
N ALA A 153 15.93 -8.10 0.77
CA ALA A 153 15.88 -9.41 0.15
C ALA A 153 14.54 -9.59 -0.60
N PRO A 154 14.50 -10.23 -1.78
CA PRO A 154 13.31 -10.32 -2.63
C PRO A 154 11.99 -10.70 -1.92
N PRO A 155 11.92 -11.75 -1.05
CA PRO A 155 10.67 -12.06 -0.35
C PRO A 155 10.24 -10.98 0.67
N ILE A 156 11.20 -10.29 1.28
CA ILE A 156 10.93 -9.17 2.20
C ILE A 156 10.46 -7.95 1.40
N TYR A 157 11.12 -7.66 0.28
CA TYR A 157 10.73 -6.62 -0.68
C TYR A 157 9.28 -6.81 -1.13
N HIS A 158 8.94 -8.00 -1.63
CA HIS A 158 7.58 -8.32 -2.06
C HIS A 158 6.54 -8.05 -0.96
N SER A 159 6.82 -8.51 0.25
CA SER A 159 5.91 -8.36 1.40
C SER A 159 5.71 -6.90 1.79
N ALA A 160 6.78 -6.10 1.81
CA ALA A 160 6.71 -4.66 2.08
C ALA A 160 5.98 -3.91 0.96
N PHE A 161 6.31 -4.22 -0.29
CA PHE A 161 5.70 -3.62 -1.48
C PHE A 161 4.18 -3.89 -1.52
N LEU A 162 3.78 -5.15 -1.32
CA LEU A 162 2.38 -5.54 -1.27
C LEU A 162 1.64 -4.85 -0.12
N ALA A 163 2.25 -4.73 1.06
CA ALA A 163 1.62 -4.05 2.19
C ALA A 163 1.33 -2.56 1.90
N VAL A 164 2.27 -1.86 1.26
CA VAL A 164 2.08 -0.46 0.84
C VAL A 164 1.04 -0.37 -0.28
N HIS A 165 1.11 -1.24 -1.29
CA HIS A 165 0.14 -1.29 -2.37
C HIS A 165 -1.29 -1.51 -1.84
N GLU A 166 -1.51 -2.51 -1.00
CA GLU A 166 -2.83 -2.82 -0.42
C GLU A 166 -3.36 -1.67 0.44
N ALA A 167 -2.48 -0.96 1.16
CA ALA A 167 -2.86 0.22 1.91
C ALA A 167 -3.33 1.35 0.98
N LEU A 168 -2.58 1.65 -0.08
CA LEU A 168 -3.00 2.64 -1.09
C LEU A 168 -4.31 2.22 -1.77
N PHE A 169 -4.44 0.95 -2.14
CA PHE A 169 -5.63 0.42 -2.80
C PHE A 169 -6.87 0.56 -1.90
N THR A 170 -6.70 0.27 -0.61
CA THR A 170 -7.77 0.46 0.38
C THR A 170 -8.12 1.94 0.56
N ILE A 171 -7.14 2.84 0.53
CA ILE A 171 -7.39 4.29 0.67
C ILE A 171 -8.15 4.83 -0.55
N ILE A 172 -7.76 4.45 -1.78
CA ILE A 172 -8.44 4.93 -2.99
C ILE A 172 -9.86 4.35 -3.13
N GLN A 173 -10.07 3.11 -2.68
CA GLN A 173 -11.37 2.45 -2.76
C GLN A 173 -12.33 2.88 -1.64
N CYS A 174 -11.90 2.84 -0.38
CA CYS A 174 -12.77 3.02 0.79
C CYS A 174 -12.74 4.44 1.37
N HIS A 175 -11.76 5.28 0.98
CA HIS A 175 -11.60 6.64 1.51
C HIS A 175 -11.38 7.68 0.39
N PRO A 176 -12.19 7.68 -0.69
CA PRO A 176 -11.99 8.56 -1.85
C PRO A 176 -12.01 10.07 -1.49
N GLN A 177 -12.80 10.47 -0.49
CA GLN A 177 -12.83 11.83 0.04
C GLN A 177 -11.47 12.31 0.57
N VAL A 178 -10.66 11.39 1.09
CA VAL A 178 -9.30 11.69 1.55
C VAL A 178 -8.36 11.83 0.36
N VAL A 179 -8.52 10.98 -0.66
CA VAL A 179 -7.69 11.05 -1.87
C VAL A 179 -7.80 12.42 -2.53
N SER A 180 -9.01 12.96 -2.70
CA SER A 180 -9.18 14.29 -3.31
C SER A 180 -8.52 15.43 -2.53
N THR A 181 -8.35 15.29 -1.22
CA THR A 181 -7.71 16.32 -0.36
C THR A 181 -6.22 16.08 -0.14
N ALA A 182 -5.76 14.83 -0.27
CA ALA A 182 -4.39 14.41 -0.01
C ALA A 182 -3.73 13.75 -1.23
N ALA A 183 -4.21 14.06 -2.44
CA ALA A 183 -3.72 13.49 -3.70
C ALA A 183 -2.20 13.58 -3.84
N PRO A 184 -1.52 14.70 -3.50
CA PRO A 184 -0.05 14.75 -3.54
C PRO A 184 0.61 13.74 -2.59
N SER A 185 0.06 13.55 -1.38
CA SER A 185 0.61 12.59 -0.41
C SER A 185 0.42 11.14 -0.87
N PHE A 186 -0.75 10.85 -1.45
CA PHE A 186 -1.06 9.55 -2.06
C PHE A 186 -0.10 9.26 -3.22
N LEU A 187 0.00 10.18 -4.17
CA LEU A 187 0.86 10.02 -5.34
C LEU A 187 2.34 9.95 -4.96
N ASN A 188 2.78 10.64 -3.91
CA ASN A 188 4.16 10.50 -3.45
C ASN A 188 4.46 9.08 -2.93
N VAL A 189 3.53 8.46 -2.19
CA VAL A 189 3.70 7.05 -1.77
C VAL A 189 3.69 6.12 -2.98
N PHE A 190 2.77 6.33 -3.92
CA PHE A 190 2.68 5.52 -5.13
C PHE A 190 3.93 5.66 -6.02
N TYR A 191 4.42 6.88 -6.21
CA TYR A 191 5.66 7.15 -6.93
C TYR A 191 6.86 6.43 -6.31
N ARG A 192 6.94 6.32 -4.97
CA ARG A 192 7.98 5.50 -4.32
C ARG A 192 7.90 4.03 -4.74
N LEU A 193 6.70 3.46 -4.91
CA LEU A 193 6.55 2.10 -5.44
C LEU A 193 7.04 2.01 -6.89
N VAL A 194 6.68 2.97 -7.73
CA VAL A 194 7.11 3.05 -9.14
C VAL A 194 8.64 3.14 -9.24
N ALA A 195 9.25 4.09 -8.53
CA ALA A 195 10.69 4.28 -8.52
C ALA A 195 11.42 3.02 -8.00
N SER A 196 10.93 2.46 -6.90
CA SER A 196 11.46 1.24 -6.29
C SER A 196 11.48 0.08 -7.28
N ILE A 197 10.35 -0.22 -7.94
CA ILE A 197 10.30 -1.35 -8.87
C ILE A 197 11.11 -1.11 -10.15
N MET A 198 11.27 0.15 -10.58
CA MET A 198 12.15 0.48 -11.69
C MET A 198 13.62 0.23 -11.37
N GLN A 199 14.06 0.57 -10.15
CA GLN A 199 15.43 0.34 -9.71
C GLN A 199 15.72 -1.16 -9.51
N GLU A 200 14.82 -1.87 -8.85
CA GLU A 200 14.98 -3.29 -8.58
C GLU A 200 14.79 -4.16 -9.84
N GLY A 201 13.87 -3.76 -10.72
CA GLY A 201 13.55 -4.42 -11.99
C GLY A 201 14.46 -4.09 -13.16
N ARG A 202 15.61 -3.46 -12.91
CA ARG A 202 16.63 -3.18 -13.93
C ARG A 202 17.26 -4.47 -14.44
N GLN A 203 17.57 -4.50 -15.73
CA GLN A 203 18.23 -5.62 -16.39
C GLN A 203 19.66 -5.78 -15.85
N LYS A 204 19.96 -6.92 -15.22
CA LYS A 204 21.30 -7.23 -14.67
C LYS A 204 22.00 -8.32 -15.50
N GLY A 205 22.45 -7.98 -16.71
CA GLY A 205 23.22 -8.90 -17.57
C GLY A 205 22.51 -10.24 -17.89
N ASP A 206 23.24 -11.22 -18.42
CA ASP A 206 22.68 -12.49 -18.96
C ASP A 206 22.18 -13.51 -17.91
N ALA A 207 22.17 -13.18 -16.61
CA ALA A 207 21.91 -14.14 -15.53
C ALA A 207 20.48 -14.10 -14.93
N ASP A 208 19.55 -13.37 -15.55
CA ASP A 208 18.33 -12.86 -14.89
C ASP A 208 17.10 -13.81 -14.87
N THR A 209 17.29 -15.13 -14.88
CA THR A 209 16.21 -16.14 -14.90
C THR A 209 15.99 -16.87 -13.56
N GLY A 210 16.29 -16.23 -12.43
CA GLY A 210 16.10 -16.78 -11.08
C GLY A 210 14.70 -16.54 -10.48
N VAL A 211 14.42 -17.14 -9.32
CA VAL A 211 13.19 -16.95 -8.51
C VAL A 211 12.94 -15.48 -8.16
N ASP A 212 14.00 -14.70 -7.98
CA ASP A 212 13.94 -13.26 -7.74
C ASP A 212 13.26 -12.51 -8.90
N SER A 213 13.36 -13.04 -10.12
CA SER A 213 12.72 -12.47 -11.30
C SER A 213 11.20 -12.42 -11.18
N ASP A 214 10.59 -13.45 -10.61
CA ASP A 214 9.14 -13.56 -10.49
C ASP A 214 8.59 -12.56 -9.46
N VAL A 215 9.32 -12.31 -8.37
CA VAL A 215 8.94 -11.33 -7.35
C VAL A 215 8.78 -9.94 -7.94
N TYR A 216 9.79 -9.47 -8.69
CA TYR A 216 9.73 -8.12 -9.27
C TYR A 216 8.66 -8.01 -10.36
N LEU A 217 8.44 -9.09 -11.13
CA LEU A 217 7.33 -9.15 -12.08
C LEU A 217 5.95 -9.07 -11.40
N GLN A 218 5.79 -9.72 -10.25
CA GLN A 218 4.56 -9.60 -9.45
C GLN A 218 4.37 -8.15 -8.96
N CYS A 219 5.44 -7.50 -8.47
CA CYS A 219 5.39 -6.11 -8.05
C CYS A 219 5.07 -5.13 -9.21
N SER A 220 5.58 -5.37 -10.42
CA SER A 220 5.25 -4.51 -11.57
C SER A 220 3.77 -4.61 -11.97
N ARG A 221 3.18 -5.80 -11.86
CA ARG A 221 1.72 -6.00 -12.07
C ARG A 221 0.88 -5.29 -11.01
N LEU A 222 1.36 -5.19 -9.77
CA LEU A 222 0.69 -4.39 -8.73
C LEU A 222 0.71 -2.89 -9.08
N VAL A 223 1.83 -2.38 -9.60
CA VAL A 223 1.92 -0.99 -10.06
C VAL A 223 0.98 -0.71 -11.23
N GLU A 224 0.93 -1.60 -12.22
CA GLU A 224 -0.01 -1.52 -13.33
C GLU A 224 -1.47 -1.42 -12.84
N ARG A 225 -1.88 -2.33 -11.94
CA ARG A 225 -3.24 -2.30 -11.35
C ARG A 225 -3.52 -0.99 -10.63
N MET A 226 -2.57 -0.49 -9.85
CA MET A 226 -2.73 0.79 -9.14
C MET A 226 -2.90 1.95 -10.13
N TYR A 227 -2.16 1.98 -11.24
CA TYR A 227 -2.40 2.97 -12.30
C TYR A 227 -3.83 2.88 -12.86
N SER A 228 -4.34 1.67 -13.11
CA SER A 228 -5.75 1.50 -13.55
C SER A 228 -6.74 2.02 -12.51
N HIS A 229 -6.50 1.79 -11.21
CA HIS A 229 -7.34 2.33 -10.14
C HIS A 229 -7.27 3.86 -10.03
N ILE A 230 -6.08 4.45 -10.20
CA ILE A 230 -5.92 5.92 -10.27
C ILE A 230 -6.68 6.48 -11.46
N ALA A 231 -6.60 5.82 -12.62
CA ALA A 231 -7.33 6.23 -13.82
C ALA A 231 -8.86 6.12 -13.64
N ALA A 232 -9.34 5.09 -12.97
CA ALA A 232 -10.76 4.96 -12.63
C ALA A 232 -11.24 6.03 -11.64
N ALA A 233 -10.34 6.58 -10.83
CA ALA A 233 -10.60 7.66 -9.87
C ALA A 233 -10.06 9.03 -10.33
N ALA A 234 -10.02 9.28 -11.65
CA ALA A 234 -9.35 10.45 -12.23
C ALA A 234 -9.80 11.80 -11.64
N GLU A 235 -11.05 11.92 -11.21
CA GLU A 235 -11.59 13.15 -10.59
C GLU A 235 -10.83 13.55 -9.31
N SER A 236 -10.30 12.58 -8.56
CA SER A 236 -9.50 12.83 -7.36
C SER A 236 -8.07 13.31 -7.66
N PHE A 237 -7.63 13.24 -8.92
CA PHE A 237 -6.25 13.53 -9.35
C PHE A 237 -6.18 14.57 -10.47
N THR A 238 -7.21 15.41 -10.61
CA THR A 238 -7.25 16.45 -11.65
C THR A 238 -5.95 17.28 -11.70
N ALA A 239 -5.45 17.54 -12.91
CA ALA A 239 -4.19 18.25 -13.19
C ALA A 239 -2.88 17.56 -12.73
N LEU A 240 -2.94 16.33 -12.18
CA LEU A 240 -1.75 15.54 -11.80
C LEU A 240 -1.28 14.49 -12.83
N PRO A 241 -2.06 14.06 -13.87
CA PRO A 241 -1.58 13.06 -14.82
C PRO A 241 -0.26 13.42 -15.50
N ALA A 242 -0.10 14.68 -15.92
CA ALA A 242 1.14 15.16 -16.53
C ALA A 242 2.34 14.99 -15.58
N PHE A 243 2.16 15.29 -14.29
CA PHE A 243 3.20 15.14 -13.29
C PHE A 243 3.58 13.67 -13.06
N MET A 244 2.59 12.77 -13.02
CA MET A 244 2.82 11.32 -12.90
C MET A 244 3.61 10.78 -14.09
N VAL A 245 3.27 11.20 -15.32
CA VAL A 245 4.02 10.83 -16.53
C VAL A 245 5.45 11.37 -16.46
N ALA A 246 5.64 12.62 -16.06
CA ALA A 246 6.96 13.23 -15.89
C ALA A 246 7.83 12.46 -14.89
N GLN A 247 7.26 12.08 -13.74
CA GLN A 247 7.94 11.26 -12.73
C GLN A 247 8.33 9.89 -13.29
N TYR A 248 7.42 9.22 -13.99
CA TYR A 248 7.68 7.93 -14.63
C TYR A 248 8.85 8.00 -15.62
N VAL A 249 8.82 8.94 -16.57
CA VAL A 249 9.88 9.03 -17.59
C VAL A 249 11.22 9.48 -17.00
N THR A 250 11.19 10.26 -15.91
CA THR A 250 12.39 10.66 -15.17
C THR A 250 13.06 9.47 -14.49
N GLU A 251 12.28 8.56 -13.90
CA GLU A 251 12.85 7.33 -13.33
C GLU A 251 13.29 6.34 -14.40
N LEU A 252 12.50 6.19 -15.47
CA LEU A 252 12.83 5.31 -16.58
C LEU A 252 14.15 5.71 -17.26
N GLN A 253 14.45 7.01 -17.36
CA GLN A 253 15.72 7.48 -17.94
C GLN A 253 16.96 6.96 -17.17
N LYS A 254 16.82 6.61 -15.89
CA LYS A 254 17.95 6.22 -15.03
C LYS A 254 18.32 4.74 -15.16
N VAL A 255 17.44 3.91 -15.72
CA VAL A 255 17.57 2.45 -15.70
C VAL A 255 17.20 1.83 -17.04
N THR A 256 17.85 0.72 -17.37
CA THR A 256 17.35 -0.17 -18.43
C THR A 256 16.56 -1.28 -17.76
N LEU A 257 15.24 -1.31 -18.00
CA LEU A 257 14.34 -2.29 -17.41
C LEU A 257 14.37 -3.62 -18.15
N ARG A 258 14.13 -4.71 -17.41
CA ARG A 258 13.84 -6.01 -18.02
C ARG A 258 12.55 -5.91 -18.87
N PRO A 259 12.47 -6.58 -20.03
CA PRO A 259 11.35 -6.40 -20.95
C PRO A 259 9.97 -6.71 -20.36
N ASP A 260 9.89 -7.75 -19.53
CA ASP A 260 8.66 -8.19 -18.86
C ASP A 260 8.15 -7.17 -17.82
N ILE A 261 9.06 -6.56 -17.06
CA ILE A 261 8.74 -5.47 -16.12
C ILE A 261 8.39 -4.20 -16.90
N LYS A 262 9.19 -3.85 -17.92
CA LYS A 262 8.94 -2.67 -18.77
C LYS A 262 7.54 -2.71 -19.35
N LEU A 263 7.09 -3.88 -19.82
CA LEU A 263 5.75 -4.09 -20.36
C LEU A 263 4.67 -3.62 -19.37
N HIS A 264 4.62 -4.22 -18.17
CA HIS A 264 3.59 -3.91 -17.17
C HIS A 264 3.63 -2.44 -16.70
N LEU A 265 4.82 -1.89 -16.51
CA LEU A 265 4.96 -0.47 -16.13
C LEU A 265 4.52 0.48 -17.25
N THR A 266 4.75 0.09 -18.51
CA THR A 266 4.36 0.87 -19.69
C THR A 266 2.84 0.84 -19.90
N GLU A 267 2.19 -0.32 -19.78
CA GLU A 267 0.72 -0.43 -19.81
C GLU A 267 0.08 0.40 -18.69
N GLY A 268 0.66 0.37 -17.50
CA GLY A 268 0.23 1.19 -16.38
C GLY A 268 0.27 2.70 -16.69
N VAL A 269 1.40 3.22 -17.18
CA VAL A 269 1.51 4.66 -17.49
C VAL A 269 0.65 5.06 -18.70
N TYR A 270 0.34 4.15 -19.62
CA TYR A 270 -0.62 4.40 -20.70
C TYR A 270 -2.02 4.72 -20.20
N CYS A 271 -2.47 4.07 -19.12
CA CYS A 271 -3.74 4.41 -18.45
C CYS A 271 -3.76 5.88 -17.97
N ILE A 272 -2.60 6.44 -17.60
CA ILE A 272 -2.48 7.83 -17.16
C ILE A 272 -2.37 8.80 -18.35
N LEU A 273 -1.67 8.39 -19.42
CA LEU A 273 -1.61 9.17 -20.66
C LEU A 273 -2.99 9.35 -21.30
N ASP A 274 -3.90 8.39 -21.11
CA ASP A 274 -5.30 8.54 -21.52
C ASP A 274 -6.05 9.66 -20.80
N LEU A 275 -5.58 10.06 -19.61
CA LEU A 275 -6.14 11.19 -18.84
C LEU A 275 -5.51 12.53 -19.22
N CYS A 276 -4.39 12.53 -19.93
CA CYS A 276 -3.69 13.75 -20.32
C CYS A 276 -4.43 14.47 -21.46
N MET A 277 -4.69 15.75 -21.26
CA MET A 277 -5.18 16.64 -22.32
C MET A 277 -4.04 17.13 -23.21
N GLU A 278 -4.35 17.75 -24.35
CA GLU A 278 -3.32 18.32 -25.23
C GLU A 278 -2.40 19.31 -24.52
N GLN A 279 -2.92 20.06 -23.55
CA GLN A 279 -2.14 21.02 -22.75
C GLN A 279 -1.11 20.29 -21.88
N ASP A 280 -1.47 19.15 -21.29
CA ASP A 280 -0.56 18.30 -20.52
C ASP A 280 0.59 17.78 -21.38
N ILE A 281 0.28 17.34 -22.61
CA ILE A 281 1.30 16.88 -23.57
C ILE A 281 2.23 18.03 -23.97
N LYS A 282 1.70 19.23 -24.23
CA LYS A 282 2.51 20.41 -24.52
C LYS A 282 3.40 20.79 -23.34
N PHE A 283 2.85 20.74 -22.12
CA PHE A 283 3.59 20.96 -20.88
C PHE A 283 4.75 19.98 -20.73
N LEU A 284 4.52 18.68 -20.93
CA LEU A 284 5.55 17.65 -20.88
C LEU A 284 6.66 17.89 -21.92
N LYS A 285 6.30 18.17 -23.17
CA LYS A 285 7.28 18.44 -24.24
C LYS A 285 8.15 19.66 -23.95
N ALA A 286 7.60 20.70 -23.31
CA ALA A 286 8.32 21.92 -23.00
C ALA A 286 9.12 21.82 -21.70
N GLY A 287 8.55 21.21 -20.65
CA GLY A 287 9.07 21.24 -19.28
C GLY A 287 10.12 20.18 -18.95
N LEU A 288 10.16 19.06 -19.69
CA LEU A 288 11.16 18.02 -19.46
C LEU A 288 12.54 18.45 -19.98
N ASN A 289 13.60 18.06 -19.27
CA ASN A 289 14.98 18.24 -19.75
C ASN A 289 15.24 17.39 -21.01
N MET A 290 16.33 17.65 -21.74
CA MET A 290 16.57 17.04 -23.07
C MET A 290 16.51 15.50 -23.05
N GLY A 291 17.23 14.86 -22.13
CA GLY A 291 17.27 13.40 -22.06
C GLY A 291 15.95 12.76 -21.63
N VAL A 292 15.24 13.32 -20.64
CA VAL A 292 13.92 12.83 -20.22
C VAL A 292 12.88 13.06 -21.32
N ARG A 293 13.01 14.15 -22.09
CA ARG A 293 12.12 14.46 -23.22
C ARG A 293 12.25 13.46 -24.35
N GLU A 294 13.44 12.93 -24.62
CA GLU A 294 13.64 11.86 -25.61
C GLU A 294 12.91 10.58 -25.19
N VAL A 295 13.07 10.16 -23.94
CA VAL A 295 12.35 9.01 -23.36
C VAL A 295 10.82 9.22 -23.45
N PHE A 296 10.34 10.42 -23.12
CA PHE A 296 8.94 10.76 -23.26
C PHE A 296 8.46 10.71 -24.71
N ASN A 297 9.23 11.21 -25.67
CA ASN A 297 8.86 11.20 -27.08
C ASN A 297 8.73 9.76 -27.62
N GLU A 298 9.64 8.86 -27.22
CA GLU A 298 9.56 7.44 -27.55
C GLU A 298 8.30 6.81 -26.94
N LEU A 299 8.07 7.02 -25.63
CA LEU A 299 6.90 6.49 -24.91
C LEU A 299 5.58 6.98 -25.54
N HIS A 300 5.48 8.29 -25.80
CA HIS A 300 4.29 8.90 -26.38
C HIS A 300 4.09 8.49 -27.84
N GLY A 301 5.17 8.30 -28.61
CA GLY A 301 5.11 7.75 -29.96
C GLY A 301 4.47 6.35 -29.96
N SER A 302 4.97 5.45 -29.11
CA SER A 302 4.41 4.10 -28.94
C SER A 302 2.96 4.13 -28.46
N TYR A 303 2.62 5.01 -27.54
CA TYR A 303 1.24 5.21 -27.06
C TYR A 303 0.28 5.58 -28.20
N VAL A 304 0.64 6.58 -29.03
CA VAL A 304 -0.21 7.05 -30.13
C VAL A 304 -0.35 6.00 -31.25
N HIS A 305 0.71 5.24 -31.53
CA HIS A 305 0.71 4.28 -32.64
C HIS A 305 0.08 2.94 -32.29
N TYR A 306 0.24 2.44 -31.06
CA TYR A 306 -0.16 1.08 -30.69
C TYR A 306 -1.32 1.06 -29.69
N HIS A 307 -1.20 1.78 -28.57
CA HIS A 307 -2.16 1.67 -27.46
C HIS A 307 -3.46 2.45 -27.70
N LYS A 308 -3.37 3.75 -28.03
CA LYS A 308 -4.54 4.63 -28.20
C LYS A 308 -5.52 4.12 -29.26
N PRO A 309 -5.09 3.63 -30.44
CA PRO A 309 -6.01 3.09 -31.44
C PRO A 309 -6.65 1.76 -31.01
N GLN A 310 -5.91 0.90 -30.30
CA GLN A 310 -6.43 -0.38 -29.80
C GLN A 310 -7.58 -0.15 -28.82
N ARG A 311 -7.39 0.74 -27.84
CA ARG A 311 -8.43 1.07 -26.86
C ARG A 311 -9.68 1.67 -27.50
N GLN A 312 -9.51 2.61 -28.43
CA GLN A 312 -10.63 3.18 -29.20
C GLN A 312 -11.33 2.16 -30.11
N GLY A 313 -10.63 1.08 -30.48
CA GLY A 313 -11.20 -0.07 -31.16
C GLY A 313 -12.07 -0.90 -30.21
N GLU A 314 -11.56 -1.25 -29.04
CA GLU A 314 -12.26 -2.03 -28.00
C GLU A 314 -13.57 -1.35 -27.55
N ASP A 315 -13.56 -0.04 -27.30
CA ASP A 315 -14.76 0.73 -26.91
C ASP A 315 -15.87 0.71 -27.97
N LYS A 316 -15.54 0.47 -29.25
CA LYS A 316 -16.52 0.38 -30.35
C LYS A 316 -17.23 -0.96 -30.42
N TYR A 317 -16.71 -2.00 -29.78
CA TYR A 317 -17.27 -3.36 -29.80
C TYR A 317 -17.93 -3.78 -28.48
N THR A 318 -17.91 -2.93 -27.46
CA THR A 318 -18.52 -3.17 -26.14
C THR A 318 -19.83 -2.40 -25.90
N VAL A 319 -20.56 -2.04 -26.96
CA VAL A 319 -21.90 -1.39 -26.89
C VAL A 319 -23.02 -2.44 -26.89
#